data_AF-A0A8T7GMD1-F1
#
_entry.id   AF-A0A8T7GMD1-F1
#
_cell.length_a   1.000
_cell.length_b   1.000
_cell.length_c   1.000
_cell.angle_alpha   90.00
_cell.angle_beta   90.00
_cell.angle_gamma   90.00
#
_symmetry.space_group_name_H-M   'P 1'
#
loop_
_entity.id
_entity.type
_entity.pdbx_description
1 polymer ?
#
loop_
_entity_poly.entity_id
_entity_poly.type
_entity_poly.pdbx_seq_one_letter_code
_entity_poly.pdbx_strand_id
1 'polypeptide(L)'
;MAWRNIMASIVRASLDYVGECLGTDPSECARRLIASADAVYSPLRPVDSGFGEARKIASTLASIIANAFISMAESKLGGDALTFLGEVAARLREEAKTGETFAREVLERAGAGLVEPSVSKEARESLVSDIVEYVEPPQPATWRRRRSPPRRPDPRQRLRRLLRELGRRDPLLARELGQLLRSLGVPA
;
A
#
# COMPACT_ATOMS: atom_id res chain seq x y z
N MET A 1 -0.30 23.33 -0.12
CA MET A 1 0.83 22.96 -1.00
C MET A 1 1.86 22.11 -0.26
N ALA A 2 2.39 22.56 0.90
CA ALA A 2 3.42 21.81 1.63
C ALA A 2 3.05 20.35 1.99
N TRP A 3 1.84 20.10 2.50
CA TRP A 3 1.46 18.74 2.93
C TRP A 3 1.35 17.73 1.77
N ARG A 4 0.93 18.15 0.57
CA ARG A 4 0.84 17.27 -0.62
C ARG A 4 2.22 16.79 -1.05
N ASN A 5 3.20 17.70 -1.07
CA ASN A 5 4.59 17.38 -1.39
C ASN A 5 5.17 16.40 -0.37
N ILE A 6 4.87 16.58 0.92
CA ILE A 6 5.27 15.65 1.98
C ILE A 6 4.64 14.28 1.72
N MET A 7 3.32 14.21 1.48
CA MET A 7 2.65 12.93 1.20
C MET A 7 3.17 12.24 -0.05
N ALA A 8 3.39 12.97 -1.15
CA ALA A 8 3.96 12.42 -2.36
C ALA A 8 5.40 11.91 -2.15
N SER A 9 6.20 12.62 -1.34
CA SER A 9 7.56 12.21 -0.98
C SER A 9 7.56 10.97 -0.10
N ILE A 10 6.64 10.88 0.87
CA ILE A 10 6.46 9.69 1.70
C ILE A 10 6.03 8.50 0.84
N VAL A 11 5.04 8.66 -0.05
CA VAL A 11 4.62 7.56 -0.92
C VAL A 11 5.76 7.12 -1.85
N ARG A 12 6.54 8.06 -2.40
CA ARG A 12 7.74 7.72 -3.17
C ARG A 12 8.72 6.89 -2.32
N ALA A 13 9.10 7.40 -1.15
CA ALA A 13 10.02 6.72 -0.25
C ALA A 13 9.50 5.33 0.15
N SER A 14 8.19 5.19 0.41
CA SER A 14 7.54 3.91 0.67
C SER A 14 7.68 2.95 -0.51
N LEU A 15 7.39 3.40 -1.73
CA LEU A 15 7.47 2.56 -2.93
C LEU A 15 8.90 2.12 -3.23
N ASP A 16 9.87 3.00 -3.05
CA ASP A 16 11.29 2.67 -3.19
C ASP A 16 11.71 1.66 -2.10
N TYR A 17 11.32 1.91 -0.85
CA TYR A 17 11.65 1.07 0.30
C TYR A 17 11.09 -0.35 0.21
N VAL A 18 9.84 -0.52 -0.25
CA VAL A 18 9.26 -1.85 -0.49
C VAL A 18 9.73 -2.46 -1.82
N GLY A 19 10.12 -1.64 -2.79
CA GLY A 19 10.68 -2.09 -4.06
C GLY A 19 12.08 -2.70 -3.93
N GLU A 20 12.83 -2.30 -2.89
CA GLU A 20 14.14 -2.85 -2.50
C GLU A 20 14.06 -4.27 -1.92
N CYS A 21 12.95 -4.67 -1.30
CA CYS A 21 12.80 -6.01 -0.70
C CYS A 21 12.21 -7.06 -1.66
N LEU A 22 11.98 -6.69 -2.92
CA LEU A 22 11.48 -7.64 -3.93
C LEU A 22 12.53 -8.71 -4.21
N GLY A 23 12.21 -9.97 -3.92
CA GLY A 23 13.12 -11.11 -4.08
C GLY A 23 14.09 -11.32 -2.91
N THR A 24 13.90 -10.62 -1.78
CA THR A 24 14.65 -10.85 -0.53
C THR A 24 13.81 -11.66 0.47
N ASP A 25 14.13 -11.63 1.77
CA ASP A 25 13.32 -12.29 2.82
C ASP A 25 11.88 -11.74 2.86
N PRO A 26 10.85 -12.59 2.71
CA PRO A 26 9.45 -12.19 2.83
C PRO A 26 9.09 -11.52 4.16
N SER A 27 9.77 -11.89 5.26
CA SER A 27 9.51 -11.34 6.59
C SER A 27 9.96 -9.88 6.68
N GLU A 28 11.15 -9.58 6.15
CA GLU A 28 11.63 -8.21 6.01
C GLU A 28 10.66 -7.39 5.14
N CYS A 29 10.23 -7.95 4.02
CA CYS A 29 9.35 -7.27 3.08
C CYS A 29 7.97 -6.94 3.70
N ALA A 30 7.43 -7.85 4.52
CA ALA A 30 6.23 -7.60 5.31
C ALA A 30 6.42 -6.43 6.30
N ARG A 31 7.56 -6.36 7.00
CA ARG A 31 7.86 -5.24 7.91
C ARG A 31 7.97 -3.91 7.17
N ARG A 32 8.63 -3.88 6.01
CA ARG A 32 8.75 -2.66 5.18
C ARG A 32 7.39 -2.16 4.68
N LEU A 33 6.47 -3.08 4.36
CA LEU A 33 5.10 -2.74 3.98
C LEU A 33 4.30 -2.16 5.16
N ILE A 34 4.39 -2.75 6.35
CA ILE A 34 3.77 -2.19 7.56
C ILE A 34 4.34 -0.81 7.91
N ALA A 35 5.67 -0.66 7.85
CA ALA A 35 6.35 0.62 8.04
C ALA A 35 5.83 1.69 7.06
N SER A 36 5.63 1.31 5.81
CA SER A 36 5.09 2.20 4.77
C SER A 36 3.63 2.61 5.02
N ALA A 37 2.79 1.69 5.50
CA ALA A 37 1.40 2.00 5.86
C ALA A 37 1.31 2.97 7.06
N ASP A 38 2.18 2.79 8.06
CA ASP A 38 2.25 3.70 9.20
C ASP A 38 2.85 5.06 8.81
N ALA A 39 3.85 5.08 7.92
CA ALA A 39 4.49 6.31 7.46
C ALA A 39 3.51 7.24 6.75
N VAL A 40 2.59 6.71 5.92
CA VAL A 40 1.56 7.53 5.26
C VAL A 40 0.50 8.07 6.24
N TYR A 41 0.31 7.44 7.38
CA TYR A 41 -0.60 7.95 8.41
C TYR A 41 0.05 8.96 9.36
N SER A 42 1.33 8.80 9.67
CA SER A 42 2.08 9.61 10.62
C SER A 42 1.88 11.13 10.47
N PRO A 43 2.01 11.75 9.28
CA PRO A 43 1.78 13.19 9.12
C PRO A 43 0.30 13.60 9.21
N LEU A 44 -0.63 12.65 9.10
CA LEU A 44 -2.07 12.88 9.18
C LEU A 44 -2.61 12.75 10.61
N ARG A 45 -1.89 12.06 11.50
CA ARG A 45 -2.30 11.86 12.91
C ARG A 45 -2.65 13.16 13.64
N PRO A 46 -1.87 14.26 13.56
CA PRO A 46 -2.18 15.48 14.30
C PRO A 46 -3.47 16.18 13.87
N VAL A 47 -3.94 15.90 12.65
CA VAL A 47 -5.17 16.47 12.08
C VAL A 47 -6.32 15.46 12.07
N ASP A 48 -6.12 14.25 12.59
CA ASP A 48 -7.19 13.27 12.77
C ASP A 48 -8.09 13.73 13.93
N SER A 49 -9.10 14.51 13.57
CA SER A 49 -10.15 15.02 14.47
C SER A 49 -11.15 13.94 14.93
N GLY A 50 -10.93 12.67 14.56
CA GLY A 50 -11.80 11.56 14.92
C GLY A 50 -12.98 11.34 13.96
N PHE A 51 -13.18 12.24 12.98
CA PHE A 51 -14.15 12.05 11.88
C PHE A 51 -13.69 11.02 10.83
N GLY A 52 -12.47 10.48 10.97
CA GLY A 52 -11.95 9.37 10.18
C GLY A 52 -11.51 9.74 8.75
N GLU A 53 -11.49 11.02 8.38
CA GLU A 53 -11.05 11.46 7.05
C GLU A 53 -9.55 11.19 6.83
N ALA A 54 -8.72 11.56 7.81
CA ALA A 54 -7.29 11.26 7.82
C ALA A 54 -7.02 9.76 7.63
N ARG A 55 -7.76 8.91 8.36
CA ARG A 55 -7.66 7.45 8.27
C ARG A 55 -8.08 6.94 6.90
N LYS A 56 -9.17 7.47 6.32
CA LYS A 56 -9.60 7.12 4.95
C LYS A 56 -8.56 7.48 3.90
N ILE A 57 -7.90 8.62 4.03
CA ILE A 57 -6.80 9.02 3.14
C ILE A 57 -5.62 8.04 3.31
N ALA A 58 -5.20 7.77 4.55
CA ALA A 58 -4.12 6.83 4.83
C ALA A 58 -4.41 5.41 4.30
N SER A 59 -5.62 4.89 4.50
CA SER A 59 -6.09 3.63 3.92
C SER A 59 -6.01 3.62 2.40
N THR A 60 -6.44 4.71 1.74
CA THR A 60 -6.36 4.82 0.28
C THR A 60 -4.91 4.80 -0.21
N LEU A 61 -4.00 5.49 0.48
CA LEU A 61 -2.57 5.51 0.14
C LEU A 61 -1.90 4.16 0.42
N ALA A 62 -2.24 3.51 1.53
CA ALA A 62 -1.75 2.17 1.85
C ALA A 62 -2.19 1.14 0.80
N SER A 63 -3.44 1.22 0.34
CA SER A 63 -3.95 0.44 -0.79
C SER A 63 -3.20 0.71 -2.10
N ILE A 64 -2.82 1.97 -2.37
CA ILE A 64 -1.99 2.31 -3.53
C ILE A 64 -0.62 1.66 -3.41
N ILE A 65 0.02 1.74 -2.25
CA ILE A 65 1.33 1.10 -1.99
C ILE A 65 1.23 -0.42 -2.18
N ALA A 66 0.21 -1.07 -1.63
CA ALA A 66 -0.03 -2.50 -1.78
C ALA A 66 -0.14 -2.94 -3.25
N ASN A 67 -0.99 -2.26 -4.03
CA ASN A 67 -1.21 -2.63 -5.43
C ASN A 67 -0.02 -2.27 -6.33
N ALA A 68 0.72 -1.22 -6.00
CA ALA A 68 1.98 -0.91 -6.65
C ALA A 68 3.04 -1.97 -6.35
N PHE A 69 3.17 -2.41 -5.10
CA PHE A 69 4.07 -3.49 -4.68
C PHE A 69 3.75 -4.80 -5.44
N ILE A 70 2.48 -5.19 -5.52
CA ILE A 70 2.04 -6.35 -6.31
C ILE A 70 2.47 -6.19 -7.77
N SER A 71 2.20 -5.03 -8.38
CA SER A 71 2.56 -4.77 -9.78
C SER A 71 4.08 -4.83 -10.01
N MET A 72 4.87 -4.32 -9.07
CA MET A 72 6.33 -4.38 -9.13
C MET A 72 6.84 -5.82 -8.95
N ALA A 73 6.24 -6.60 -8.04
CA ALA A 73 6.56 -8.00 -7.83
C ALA A 73 6.28 -8.84 -9.09
N GLU A 74 5.10 -8.68 -9.70
CA GLU A 74 4.76 -9.34 -10.98
C GLU A 74 5.77 -9.00 -12.07
N SER A 75 6.20 -7.74 -12.15
CA SER A 75 7.13 -7.29 -13.18
C SER A 75 8.57 -7.75 -12.95
N LYS A 76 9.05 -7.80 -11.70
CA LYS A 76 10.46 -8.13 -11.38
C LYS A 76 10.69 -9.63 -11.20
N LEU A 77 9.75 -10.33 -10.56
CA LEU A 77 9.91 -11.75 -10.18
C LEU A 77 9.24 -12.71 -11.17
N GLY A 78 8.35 -12.22 -12.04
CA GLY A 78 7.70 -13.04 -13.06
C GLY A 78 6.91 -14.21 -12.47
N GLY A 79 7.28 -15.44 -12.85
CA GLY A 79 6.60 -16.67 -12.41
C GLY A 79 6.62 -16.91 -10.90
N ASP A 80 7.66 -16.43 -10.21
CA ASP A 80 7.84 -16.63 -8.77
C ASP A 80 7.11 -15.58 -7.92
N ALA A 81 6.57 -14.53 -8.55
CA ALA A 81 5.90 -13.43 -7.86
C ALA A 81 4.77 -13.91 -6.96
N LEU A 82 3.98 -14.89 -7.41
CA LEU A 82 2.83 -15.37 -6.64
C LEU A 82 3.26 -16.09 -5.36
N THR A 83 4.27 -16.96 -5.44
CA THR A 83 4.79 -17.69 -4.28
C THR A 83 5.35 -16.71 -3.26
N PHE A 84 6.19 -15.77 -3.73
CA PHE A 84 6.75 -14.71 -2.90
C PHE A 84 5.67 -13.86 -2.22
N LEU A 85 4.67 -13.39 -2.98
CA LEU A 85 3.56 -12.60 -2.43
C LEU A 85 2.73 -13.41 -1.42
N GLY A 86 2.57 -14.72 -1.63
CA GLY A 86 1.89 -15.61 -0.68
C GLY A 86 2.64 -15.72 0.65
N GLU A 87 3.96 -15.83 0.61
CA GLU A 87 4.81 -15.84 1.80
C GLU A 87 4.78 -14.49 2.53
N VAL A 88 4.88 -13.38 1.78
CA VAL A 88 4.75 -12.03 2.33
C VAL A 88 3.38 -11.84 2.99
N ALA A 89 2.28 -12.30 2.36
CA ALA A 89 0.93 -12.21 2.91
C ALA A 89 0.79 -12.98 4.24
N ALA A 90 1.40 -14.16 4.35
CA ALA A 90 1.41 -14.92 5.59
C ALA A 90 2.15 -14.17 6.72
N ARG A 91 3.30 -13.55 6.42
CA ARG A 91 4.06 -12.76 7.40
C ARG A 91 3.35 -11.45 7.78
N LEU A 92 2.74 -10.77 6.81
CA LEU A 92 1.97 -9.54 7.03
C LEU A 92 0.84 -9.71 8.05
N ARG A 93 0.14 -10.84 8.02
CA ARG A 93 -0.95 -11.12 8.98
C ARG A 93 -0.46 -11.16 10.43
N GLU A 94 0.77 -11.62 10.66
CA GLU A 94 1.35 -11.67 12.00
C GLU A 94 1.94 -10.31 12.39
N GLU A 95 2.72 -9.69 11.50
CA GLU A 95 3.33 -8.37 11.76
C GLU A 95 2.29 -7.25 11.94
N ALA A 96 1.13 -7.34 11.30
CA ALA A 96 0.06 -6.36 11.50
C ALA A 96 -0.47 -6.34 12.95
N LYS A 97 -0.33 -7.43 13.71
CA LYS A 97 -0.84 -7.57 15.08
C LYS A 97 0.11 -7.04 16.16
N THR A 98 1.41 -6.91 15.87
CA THR A 98 2.45 -6.62 16.88
C THR A 98 2.35 -5.20 17.45
N GLY A 99 1.62 -4.29 16.79
CA GLY A 99 1.46 -2.90 17.23
C GLY A 99 2.74 -2.04 17.16
N GLU A 100 3.88 -2.65 16.84
CA GLU A 100 5.17 -1.98 16.65
C GLU A 100 5.20 -1.22 15.33
N THR A 101 5.86 -0.06 15.29
CA THR A 101 6.01 0.74 14.07
C THR A 101 7.48 0.94 13.71
N PHE A 102 7.80 0.73 12.44
CA PHE A 102 9.13 0.96 11.87
C PHE A 102 9.10 2.11 10.84
N ALA A 103 8.10 2.99 10.91
CA ALA A 103 7.89 4.07 9.94
C ALA A 103 9.00 5.12 9.92
N ARG A 104 9.83 5.22 10.98
CA ARG A 104 10.88 6.25 11.11
C ARG A 104 11.81 6.25 9.90
N GLU A 105 12.26 5.09 9.44
CA GLU A 105 13.18 5.00 8.29
C GLU A 105 12.54 5.56 7.01
N VAL A 106 11.27 5.25 6.76
CA VAL A 106 10.52 5.75 5.60
C VAL A 106 10.34 7.27 5.69
N LEU A 107 10.01 7.79 6.88
CA LEU A 107 9.84 9.22 7.12
C LEU A 107 11.15 10.00 6.94
N GLU A 108 12.28 9.45 7.39
CA GLU A 108 13.60 10.06 7.19
C GLU A 108 13.98 10.11 5.71
N ARG A 109 13.80 9.00 4.97
CA ARG A 109 14.01 8.94 3.51
C ARG A 109 13.14 9.95 2.75
N ALA A 110 11.95 10.25 3.27
CA ALA A 110 11.03 11.23 2.69
C ALA A 110 11.34 12.69 3.06
N GLY A 111 12.39 12.95 3.87
CA GLY A 111 12.68 14.29 4.41
C GLY A 111 11.69 14.76 5.48
N ALA A 112 10.90 13.84 6.04
CA ALA A 112 9.87 14.06 7.06
C ALA A 112 10.29 13.48 8.43
N GLY A 113 11.59 13.35 8.71
CA GLY A 113 12.11 12.71 9.94
C GLY A 113 11.67 13.36 11.26
N LEU A 114 11.24 14.64 11.21
CA LEU A 114 10.68 15.36 12.36
C LEU A 114 9.24 14.91 12.72
N VAL A 115 8.56 14.17 11.83
CA VAL A 115 7.22 13.64 12.09
C VAL A 115 7.32 12.42 12.99
N GLU A 116 6.53 12.39 14.07
CA GLU A 116 6.49 11.25 14.98
C GLU A 116 5.75 10.06 14.33
N PRO A 117 6.36 8.86 14.28
CA PRO A 117 5.74 7.64 13.79
C PRO A 117 4.42 7.35 14.49
N SER A 118 3.43 7.00 13.69
CA SER A 118 2.12 6.65 14.20
C SER A 118 1.56 5.43 13.49
N VAL A 119 1.02 4.52 14.29
CA VAL A 119 0.26 3.37 13.82
C VAL A 119 -1.13 3.79 13.35
N SER A 120 -1.59 3.26 12.22
CA SER A 120 -3.01 3.23 11.85
C SER A 120 -3.44 1.80 11.56
N LYS A 121 -4.41 1.33 12.35
CA LYS A 121 -4.99 0.00 12.16
C LYS A 121 -5.67 -0.10 10.79
N GLU A 122 -6.40 0.92 10.39
CA GLU A 122 -7.16 0.97 9.14
C GLU A 122 -6.24 1.01 7.91
N ALA A 123 -5.09 1.71 8.00
CA ALA A 123 -4.09 1.71 6.93
C ALA A 123 -3.45 0.33 6.77
N ARG A 124 -3.05 -0.31 7.88
CA ARG A 124 -2.52 -1.67 7.89
C ARG A 124 -3.54 -2.68 7.36
N GLU A 125 -4.78 -2.63 7.85
CA GLU A 125 -5.87 -3.51 7.41
C GLU A 125 -6.12 -3.38 5.90
N SER A 126 -6.11 -2.15 5.36
CA SER A 126 -6.29 -1.93 3.91
C SER A 126 -5.14 -2.53 3.10
N LEU A 127 -3.89 -2.33 3.54
CA LEU A 127 -2.71 -2.91 2.90
C LEU A 127 -2.75 -4.45 2.93
N VAL A 128 -3.04 -5.04 4.08
CA VAL A 128 -3.11 -6.49 4.26
C VAL A 128 -4.24 -7.06 3.41
N SER A 129 -5.42 -6.44 3.43
CA SER A 129 -6.59 -6.90 2.65
C SER A 129 -6.29 -6.93 1.16
N ASP A 130 -5.70 -5.86 0.59
CA ASP A 130 -5.43 -5.82 -0.85
C ASP A 130 -4.39 -6.88 -1.28
N ILE A 131 -3.36 -7.13 -0.46
CA ILE A 131 -2.35 -8.18 -0.75
C ILE A 131 -2.96 -9.57 -0.61
N VAL A 132 -3.70 -9.82 0.47
CA VAL A 132 -4.38 -11.10 0.73
C VAL A 132 -5.41 -11.40 -0.34
N GLU A 133 -6.29 -10.46 -0.71
CA GLU A 133 -7.30 -10.65 -1.76
C GLU A 133 -6.67 -10.95 -3.13
N TYR A 134 -5.46 -10.44 -3.37
CA TYR A 134 -4.73 -10.75 -4.58
C TYR A 134 -4.20 -12.20 -4.61
N VAL A 135 -3.60 -12.67 -3.51
CA VAL A 135 -3.04 -14.03 -3.43
C VAL A 135 -4.10 -15.12 -3.19
N GLU A 136 -5.11 -14.80 -2.39
CA GLU A 136 -6.22 -15.65 -1.96
C GLU A 136 -7.56 -15.00 -2.35
N PRO A 137 -7.92 -14.98 -3.65
CA PRO A 137 -9.14 -14.31 -4.09
C PRO A 137 -10.39 -14.95 -3.47
N PRO A 138 -11.36 -14.14 -3.01
CA PRO A 138 -12.54 -14.64 -2.31
C PRO A 138 -13.32 -15.62 -3.19
N GLN A 139 -13.64 -16.79 -2.64
CA GLN A 139 -14.52 -17.73 -3.34
C GLN A 139 -15.96 -17.19 -3.35
N PRO A 140 -16.69 -17.34 -4.47
CA PRO A 140 -18.08 -16.90 -4.53
C PRO A 140 -18.93 -17.65 -3.50
N ALA A 141 -19.62 -16.91 -2.64
CA ALA A 141 -20.46 -17.45 -1.55
C ALA A 141 -21.66 -18.30 -2.02
N THR A 142 -21.92 -18.38 -3.33
CA THR A 142 -23.04 -19.17 -3.87
C THR A 142 -22.62 -19.98 -5.10
N TRP A 143 -22.93 -21.29 -5.06
CA TRP A 143 -22.81 -22.23 -6.17
C TRP A 143 -23.81 -21.98 -7.32
N ARG A 144 -24.39 -20.77 -7.41
CA ARG A 144 -25.32 -20.44 -8.50
C ARG A 144 -24.54 -19.97 -9.72
N ARG A 145 -24.15 -20.94 -10.54
CA ARG A 145 -23.78 -20.81 -11.96
C ARG A 145 -22.98 -19.55 -12.30
N ARG A 146 -21.69 -19.53 -11.95
CA ARG A 146 -20.69 -18.85 -12.78
C ARG A 146 -19.63 -19.85 -13.18
N ARG A 147 -19.48 -20.07 -14.48
CA ARG A 147 -18.40 -20.86 -15.12
C ARG A 147 -17.05 -20.15 -15.08
N SER A 148 -16.96 -18.98 -14.45
CA SER A 148 -15.72 -18.22 -14.38
C SER A 148 -14.99 -18.59 -13.09
N PRO A 149 -13.74 -19.07 -13.17
CA PRO A 149 -12.92 -19.27 -11.98
C PRO A 149 -12.78 -17.94 -11.23
N PRO A 150 -12.58 -17.96 -9.89
CA PRO A 150 -12.26 -16.76 -9.12
C PRO A 150 -11.06 -16.08 -9.78
N ARG A 151 -11.29 -14.89 -10.34
CA ARG A 151 -10.23 -14.11 -10.99
C ARG A 151 -9.56 -13.28 -9.93
N ARG A 152 -8.22 -13.33 -9.90
CA ARG A 152 -7.43 -12.42 -9.08
C ARG A 152 -7.79 -10.97 -9.45
N PRO A 153 -7.91 -10.07 -8.47
CA PRO A 153 -8.09 -8.66 -8.75
C PRO A 153 -6.93 -8.15 -9.60
N ASP A 154 -7.23 -7.35 -10.63
CA ASP A 154 -6.20 -6.70 -11.44
C ASP A 154 -5.64 -5.49 -10.67
N PRO A 155 -4.37 -5.52 -10.22
CA PRO A 155 -3.78 -4.45 -9.43
C PRO A 155 -3.74 -3.12 -10.19
N ARG A 156 -3.63 -3.15 -11.53
CA ARG A 156 -3.63 -1.95 -12.38
C ARG A 156 -5.00 -1.30 -12.43
N GLN A 157 -6.04 -2.12 -12.56
CA GLN A 157 -7.43 -1.63 -12.50
C GLN A 157 -7.75 -1.06 -11.12
N ARG A 158 -7.24 -1.71 -10.05
CA ARG A 158 -7.39 -1.24 -8.67
C ARG A 158 -6.69 0.11 -8.44
N LEU A 159 -5.44 0.26 -8.88
CA LEU A 159 -4.69 1.53 -8.82
C LEU A 159 -5.43 2.67 -9.53
N ARG A 160 -5.92 2.43 -10.76
CA ARG A 160 -6.74 3.42 -11.50
C ARG A 160 -7.97 3.85 -10.73
N ARG A 161 -8.66 2.91 -10.07
CA ARG A 161 -9.83 3.21 -9.25
C ARG A 161 -9.45 4.03 -8.02
N LEU A 162 -8.40 3.64 -7.31
CA LEU A 162 -7.92 4.34 -6.11
C LEU A 162 -7.48 5.78 -6.43
N LEU A 163 -6.75 5.99 -7.53
CA LEU A 163 -6.36 7.33 -7.98
C LEU A 163 -7.57 8.18 -8.35
N ARG A 164 -8.61 7.62 -8.98
CA ARG A 164 -9.86 8.34 -9.26
C ARG A 164 -10.61 8.70 -7.98
N GLU A 165 -10.68 7.79 -7.02
CA GLU A 165 -11.33 8.05 -5.73
C GLU A 165 -10.58 9.14 -4.96
N LEU A 166 -9.25 9.05 -4.88
CA LEU A 166 -8.41 10.08 -4.32
C LEU A 166 -8.61 11.41 -5.07
N GLY A 167 -8.67 11.39 -6.40
CA GLY A 167 -8.83 12.58 -7.22
C GLY A 167 -10.16 13.31 -7.05
N ARG A 168 -11.21 12.63 -6.56
CA ARG A 168 -12.46 13.29 -6.16
C ARG A 168 -12.31 14.13 -4.89
N ARG A 169 -11.34 13.80 -4.03
CA ARG A 169 -11.04 14.51 -2.78
C ARG A 169 -9.88 15.49 -2.95
N ASP A 170 -8.79 15.03 -3.56
CA ASP A 170 -7.60 15.82 -3.88
C ASP A 170 -7.08 15.49 -5.29
N PRO A 171 -7.49 16.26 -6.31
CA PRO A 171 -7.10 16.00 -7.71
C PRO A 171 -5.61 16.25 -7.98
N LEU A 172 -4.97 17.13 -7.20
CA LEU A 172 -3.56 17.46 -7.39
C LEU A 172 -2.68 16.32 -6.88
N LEU A 173 -2.93 15.84 -5.66
CA LEU A 173 -2.20 14.69 -5.11
C LEU A 173 -2.41 13.45 -5.98
N ALA A 174 -3.63 13.19 -6.44
CA ALA A 174 -3.90 12.05 -7.34
C ALA A 174 -3.10 12.13 -8.65
N ARG A 175 -2.96 13.33 -9.23
CA ARG A 175 -2.16 13.54 -10.44
C ARG A 175 -0.67 13.29 -10.18
N GLU A 176 -0.14 13.81 -9.07
CA GLU A 176 1.26 13.62 -8.67
C GLU A 176 1.58 12.14 -8.43
N LEU A 177 0.71 11.42 -7.69
CA LEU A 177 0.87 9.99 -7.46
C LEU A 177 0.75 9.18 -8.76
N GLY A 178 -0.14 9.57 -9.67
CA GLY A 178 -0.22 8.94 -11.00
C GLY A 178 1.06 9.13 -11.83
N GLN A 179 1.69 10.30 -11.77
CA GLN A 179 2.98 10.54 -12.41
C GLN A 179 4.10 9.74 -11.75
N LEU A 180 4.11 9.67 -10.42
CA LEU A 180 5.05 8.88 -9.63
C LEU A 180 4.99 7.40 -10.01
N LEU A 181 3.80 6.79 -10.00
CA LEU A 181 3.61 5.38 -10.34
C LEU A 181 4.12 5.08 -11.76
N ARG A 182 3.81 5.95 -12.74
CA ARG A 182 4.33 5.81 -14.10
C ARG A 182 5.86 5.90 -14.17
N SER A 183 6.48 6.77 -13.38
CA SER A 183 7.94 6.90 -13.33
C SER A 183 8.63 5.65 -12.79
N LEU A 184 7.91 4.88 -11.95
CA LEU A 184 8.37 3.59 -11.42
C LEU A 184 7.99 2.39 -12.31
N GLY A 185 7.46 2.63 -13.50
CA GLY A 185 7.00 1.57 -14.40
C GLY A 185 5.72 0.87 -13.96
N VAL A 186 5.00 1.41 -12.96
CA VAL A 186 3.71 0.89 -12.49
C VAL A 186 2.59 1.54 -13.30
N PRO A 187 1.86 0.77 -14.14
CA PRO A 187 0.80 1.32 -14.96
C PRO A 187 -0.43 1.66 -14.11
N ALA A 188 -0.65 2.96 -13.90
CA ALA A 188 -1.73 3.54 -13.12
C ALA A 188 -2.50 4.62 -13.90
#